data_AF-M2UXD3-F1
#
_entry.id   AF-M2UXD3-F1
#
_cell.length_a   1.000
_cell.length_b   1.000
_cell.length_c   1.000
_cell.angle_alpha   90.00
_cell.angle_beta   90.00
_cell.angle_gamma   90.00
#
_symmetry.space_group_name_H-M   'P 1'
#
loop_
_entity.id
_entity.type
_entity.pdbx_description
1 polymer ?
#
loop_
_entity_poly.entity_id
_entity_poly.type
_entity_poly.pdbx_seq_one_letter_code
_entity_poly.pdbx_strand_id
1 'polypeptide(L)'
;MRYHKPPHPSLLKTIPASDFKDLLTVALDLHTFSLDFLNIILIPREDDYHEPRDMHPLATAKGLLIDYDDLDREYGWVLASDHASVDRVLSRFCKAGRKPSEWFKEFVAELESVRGLLEKEVAQWEKVYDHKPSFLRDK
;
A
#
# COMPACT_ATOMS: atom_id res chain seq x y z
N MET A 1 16.41 6.95 17.50
CA MET A 1 16.33 6.22 16.21
C MET A 1 17.07 7.05 15.17
N ARG A 2 18.09 6.48 14.52
CA ARG A 2 18.90 7.22 13.54
C ARG A 2 18.13 7.27 12.22
N TYR A 3 17.91 8.48 11.72
CA TYR A 3 17.37 8.72 10.39
C TYR A 3 18.34 8.12 9.36
N HIS A 4 17.99 6.97 8.79
CA HIS A 4 18.67 6.47 7.62
C HIS A 4 18.13 7.24 6.42
N LYS A 5 18.97 8.09 5.82
CA LYS A 5 18.73 8.55 4.45
C LYS A 5 18.40 7.33 3.61
N PRO A 6 17.37 7.39 2.74
CA PRO A 6 17.07 6.28 1.84
C PRO A 6 18.38 5.92 1.10
N PRO A 7 18.74 4.63 1.07
CA PRO A 7 19.96 4.19 0.42
C PRO A 7 19.98 4.67 -1.04
N HIS A 8 21.16 5.11 -1.51
CA HIS A 8 21.34 5.65 -2.86
C HIS A 8 20.83 4.65 -3.93
N PRO A 9 20.17 5.09 -5.03
CA PRO A 9 19.57 4.21 -6.06
C PRO A 9 20.50 3.15 -6.64
N SER A 10 21.82 3.39 -6.58
CA SER A 10 22.85 2.41 -6.94
C SER A 10 22.84 1.12 -6.10
N LEU A 11 22.14 1.08 -4.96
CA LEU A 11 22.08 -0.06 -4.05
C LEU A 11 21.11 -1.15 -4.51
N LEU A 12 20.24 -0.89 -5.49
CA LEU A 12 19.53 -1.98 -6.19
C LEU A 12 20.50 -2.96 -6.85
N LYS A 13 21.72 -2.53 -7.18
CA LYS A 13 22.75 -3.42 -7.72
C LYS A 13 23.18 -4.50 -6.72
N THR A 14 23.04 -4.23 -5.43
CA THR A 14 23.49 -5.10 -4.33
C THR A 14 22.36 -5.89 -3.69
N ILE A 15 21.09 -5.59 -3.96
CA ILE A 15 19.96 -6.38 -3.45
C ILE A 15 19.88 -7.72 -4.21
N PRO A 16 19.79 -8.85 -3.51
CA PRO A 16 19.42 -10.14 -4.11
C PRO A 16 18.08 -10.07 -4.83
N ALA A 17 17.97 -10.78 -5.96
CA ALA A 17 16.70 -10.82 -6.68
C ALA A 17 15.57 -11.45 -5.85
N SER A 18 15.89 -12.37 -4.92
CA SER A 18 14.94 -12.96 -3.97
C SER A 18 14.29 -11.90 -3.09
N ASP A 19 15.09 -11.02 -2.49
CA ASP A 19 14.62 -10.03 -1.53
C ASP A 19 13.72 -8.99 -2.22
N PHE A 20 14.04 -8.66 -3.48
CA PHE A 20 13.19 -7.83 -4.32
C PHE A 20 11.85 -8.51 -4.66
N LYS A 21 11.84 -9.83 -4.88
CA LYS A 21 10.61 -10.59 -5.13
C LYS A 21 9.74 -10.67 -3.87
N ASP A 22 10.34 -10.90 -2.71
CA ASP A 22 9.62 -10.97 -1.43
C ASP A 22 8.99 -9.62 -1.11
N LEU A 23 9.75 -8.53 -1.29
CA LEU A 23 9.22 -7.17 -1.22
C LEU A 23 8.01 -6.95 -2.15
N LEU A 24 8.13 -7.32 -3.42
CA LEU A 24 7.02 -7.16 -4.38
C LEU A 24 5.79 -7.94 -3.95
N THR A 25 5.97 -9.11 -3.36
CA THR A 25 4.88 -9.94 -2.86
C THR A 25 4.17 -9.22 -1.71
N VAL A 26 4.93 -8.72 -0.73
CA VAL A 26 4.39 -7.93 0.39
C VAL A 26 3.63 -6.70 -0.10
N ALA A 27 4.19 -5.97 -1.06
CA ALA A 27 3.54 -4.78 -1.62
C ALA A 27 2.24 -5.12 -2.37
N LEU A 28 2.22 -6.21 -3.14
CA LEU A 28 1.01 -6.68 -3.85
C LEU A 28 -0.08 -7.16 -2.89
N ASP A 29 0.29 -7.88 -1.83
CA ASP A 29 -0.64 -8.35 -0.80
C ASP A 29 -1.25 -7.16 -0.05
N LEU A 30 -0.43 -6.18 0.36
CA LEU A 30 -0.89 -4.94 0.99
C LEU A 30 -1.84 -4.16 0.08
N HIS A 31 -1.50 -4.05 -1.21
CA HIS A 31 -2.34 -3.38 -2.20
C HIS A 31 -3.70 -4.07 -2.35
N THR A 32 -3.70 -5.40 -2.51
CA THR A 32 -4.91 -6.20 -2.69
C THR A 32 -5.82 -6.09 -1.47
N PHE A 33 -5.27 -6.27 -0.27
CA PHE A 33 -6.04 -6.16 0.97
C PHE A 33 -6.62 -4.75 1.15
N SER A 34 -5.84 -3.71 0.84
CA SER A 34 -6.30 -2.33 0.93
C SER A 34 -7.45 -2.04 -0.04
N LEU A 35 -7.37 -2.58 -1.26
CA LEU A 35 -8.43 -2.43 -2.26
C LEU A 35 -9.70 -3.18 -1.88
N ASP A 36 -9.57 -4.39 -1.31
CA ASP A 36 -10.69 -5.16 -0.79
C ASP A 36 -11.35 -4.43 0.39
N PHE A 37 -10.54 -3.87 1.30
CA PHE A 37 -11.03 -3.08 2.43
C PHE A 37 -11.77 -1.81 1.97
N LEU A 38 -11.22 -1.09 0.99
CA LEU A 38 -11.85 0.08 0.38
C LEU A 38 -13.00 -0.29 -0.57
N ASN A 39 -13.22 -1.58 -0.83
CA ASN A 39 -14.22 -2.11 -1.76
C ASN A 39 -14.09 -1.54 -3.18
N ILE A 40 -12.86 -1.29 -3.64
CA ILE A 40 -12.55 -0.66 -4.95
C ILE A 40 -12.55 -1.68 -6.09
N ILE A 41 -12.38 -2.96 -5.78
CA ILE A 41 -12.48 -4.05 -6.77
C ILE A 41 -13.77 -4.84 -6.52
N LEU A 42 -14.92 -4.29 -6.95
CA LEU A 42 -16.04 -4.95 -7.66
C LEU A 42 -17.40 -4.22 -7.48
N ILE A 43 -17.78 -3.45 -8.51
CA ILE A 43 -19.16 -3.22 -9.02
C ILE A 43 -20.14 -2.39 -8.14
N PRO A 44 -20.88 -1.42 -8.73
CA PRO A 44 -21.91 -0.67 -8.03
C PRO A 44 -23.05 -1.60 -7.59
N ARG A 45 -23.35 -1.63 -6.30
CA ARG A 45 -24.64 -2.13 -5.81
C ARG A 45 -25.42 -0.96 -5.25
N GLU A 46 -26.44 -0.56 -6.01
CA GLU A 46 -27.45 0.41 -5.59
C GLU A 46 -28.28 -0.06 -4.38
N ASP A 47 -28.10 -1.28 -3.85
CA ASP A 47 -28.99 -1.82 -2.81
C ASP A 47 -28.34 -2.73 -1.74
N ASP A 48 -27.01 -2.78 -1.60
CA ASP A 48 -26.41 -3.62 -0.54
C ASP A 48 -26.18 -2.85 0.76
N TYR A 49 -27.20 -2.89 1.62
CA TYR A 49 -27.03 -2.87 3.07
C TYR A 49 -26.22 -4.11 3.51
N HIS A 50 -24.93 -4.14 3.23
CA HIS A 50 -24.00 -5.02 3.93
C HIS A 50 -23.44 -4.27 5.14
N GLU A 51 -23.98 -4.60 6.31
CA GLU A 51 -23.41 -4.25 7.61
C GLU A 51 -21.90 -4.56 7.65
N PRO A 52 -21.10 -3.73 8.36
CA PRO A 52 -19.67 -3.67 8.19
C PRO A 52 -19.01 -4.97 8.65
N ARG A 53 -18.32 -5.66 7.75
CA ARG A 53 -17.56 -6.88 8.05
C ARG A 53 -16.18 -6.59 8.66
N ASP A 54 -16.06 -5.47 9.37
CA ASP A 54 -14.93 -5.13 10.22
C ASP A 54 -15.48 -4.40 11.45
N MET A 55 -15.28 -4.95 12.66
CA MET A 55 -15.84 -4.35 13.88
C MET A 55 -15.17 -3.01 14.23
N HIS A 56 -14.06 -2.66 13.58
CA HIS A 56 -13.27 -1.45 13.82
C HIS A 56 -12.62 -0.87 12.53
N PRO A 57 -13.41 -0.35 11.58
CA PRO A 57 -12.89 0.11 10.27
C PRO A 57 -11.80 1.19 10.40
N LEU A 58 -11.93 2.10 11.36
CA LEU A 58 -10.91 3.11 11.66
C LEU A 58 -9.59 2.48 12.14
N ALA A 59 -9.65 1.43 12.96
CA ALA A 59 -8.46 0.75 13.44
C ALA A 59 -7.78 -0.02 12.29
N THR A 60 -8.56 -0.71 11.45
CA THR A 60 -8.06 -1.41 10.27
C THR A 60 -7.36 -0.45 9.31
N ALA A 61 -8.00 0.66 8.92
CA ALA A 61 -7.36 1.62 8.00
C ALA A 61 -6.10 2.27 8.57
N LYS A 62 -6.08 2.56 9.88
CA LYS A 62 -4.84 3.02 10.54
C LYS A 62 -3.74 1.96 10.52
N GLY A 63 -4.09 0.70 10.75
CA GLY A 63 -3.15 -0.42 10.61
C GLY A 63 -2.55 -0.48 9.21
N LEU A 64 -3.38 -0.38 8.18
CA LEU A 64 -2.90 -0.38 6.79
C LEU A 64 -1.98 0.80 6.48
N LEU A 65 -2.29 2.01 6.98
CA LEU A 65 -1.39 3.16 6.82
C LEU A 65 -0.02 2.94 7.47
N ILE A 66 0.02 2.27 8.63
CA ILE A 66 1.29 1.89 9.27
C ILE A 66 2.07 0.92 8.38
N ASP A 67 1.40 -0.08 7.79
CA ASP A 67 2.03 -1.03 6.88
C ASP A 67 2.60 -0.34 5.62
N TYR A 68 1.90 0.67 5.07
CA TYR A 68 2.42 1.51 3.98
C TYR A 68 3.63 2.33 4.41
N ASP A 69 3.64 2.88 5.63
CA ASP A 69 4.78 3.64 6.16
C ASP A 69 6.00 2.75 6.40
N ASP A 70 5.80 1.52 6.90
CA ASP A 70 6.86 0.55 7.06
C ASP A 70 7.43 0.11 5.70
N LEU A 71 6.57 -0.09 4.69
CA LEU A 71 6.99 -0.38 3.32
C LEU A 71 7.84 0.75 2.73
N ASP A 72 7.43 2.00 2.87
CA ASP A 72 8.19 3.17 2.39
C ASP A 72 9.53 3.32 3.13
N ARG A 73 9.53 3.12 4.45
CA ARG A 73 10.74 3.20 5.27
C ARG A 73 11.78 2.15 4.89
N GLU A 74 11.35 0.90 4.74
CA GLU A 74 12.26 -0.22 4.55
C GLU A 74 12.68 -0.38 3.10
N TYR A 75 11.76 -0.09 2.19
CA TYR A 75 11.90 -0.44 0.78
C TYR A 75 11.47 0.66 -0.20
N GLY A 76 11.00 1.82 0.26
CA GLY A 76 10.58 2.93 -0.62
C GLY A 76 11.67 3.37 -1.60
N TRP A 77 12.95 3.29 -1.20
CA TRP A 77 14.09 3.53 -2.08
C TRP A 77 14.24 2.50 -3.22
N VAL A 78 13.88 1.24 -2.95
CA VAL A 78 13.84 0.15 -3.95
C VAL A 78 12.70 0.41 -4.93
N LEU A 79 11.54 0.85 -4.41
CA LEU A 79 10.38 1.25 -5.19
C LEU A 79 10.64 2.49 -6.06
N ALA A 80 11.45 3.43 -5.57
CA ALA A 80 11.83 4.66 -6.27
C ALA A 80 13.07 4.54 -7.18
N SER A 81 13.52 3.32 -7.48
CA SER A 81 14.79 3.10 -8.17
C SER A 81 14.76 3.29 -9.69
N ASP A 82 15.95 3.38 -10.31
CA ASP A 82 16.09 3.60 -11.74
C ASP A 82 15.56 2.44 -12.61
N HIS A 83 15.03 2.78 -13.79
CA HIS A 83 14.40 1.81 -14.69
C HIS A 83 15.33 0.67 -15.11
N ALA A 84 16.63 0.92 -15.31
CA ALA A 84 17.56 -0.10 -15.78
C ALA A 84 17.83 -1.18 -14.71
N SER A 85 17.90 -0.76 -13.45
CA SER A 85 18.04 -1.66 -12.30
C SER A 85 16.77 -2.49 -12.07
N VAL A 86 15.60 -1.87 -12.19
CA VAL A 86 14.29 -2.54 -12.11
C VAL A 86 14.13 -3.58 -13.22
N ASP A 87 14.41 -3.20 -14.48
CA ASP A 87 14.32 -4.12 -15.62
C ASP A 87 15.19 -5.36 -15.44
N ARG A 88 16.44 -5.18 -15.00
CA ARG A 88 17.40 -6.28 -14.79
C ARG A 88 16.94 -7.30 -13.74
N VAL A 89 16.30 -6.83 -12.66
CA VAL A 89 15.85 -7.71 -11.57
C VAL A 89 14.51 -8.35 -11.93
N LEU A 90 13.54 -7.56 -12.41
CA LEU A 90 12.22 -8.07 -12.79
C LEU A 90 12.28 -9.02 -13.99
N SER A 91 13.19 -8.83 -14.94
CA SER A 91 13.33 -9.74 -16.10
C SER A 91 13.67 -11.18 -15.71
N ARG A 92 14.13 -11.41 -14.48
CA ARG A 92 14.39 -12.75 -13.93
C ARG A 92 13.12 -13.47 -13.51
N PHE A 93 12.05 -12.72 -13.22
CA PHE A 93 10.79 -13.24 -12.70
C PHE A 93 9.65 -13.13 -13.73
N CYS A 94 9.66 -12.08 -14.54
CA CYS A 94 8.63 -11.78 -15.52
C CYS A 94 9.23 -11.68 -16.92
N LYS A 95 8.65 -12.44 -17.87
CA LYS A 95 8.89 -12.28 -19.31
C LYS A 95 7.62 -11.72 -19.95
N ALA A 96 7.38 -10.43 -19.79
CA ALA A 96 6.23 -9.74 -20.39
C ALA A 96 6.60 -9.07 -21.72
N GLY A 97 5.60 -8.80 -22.57
CA GLY A 97 5.77 -8.04 -23.81
C GLY A 97 6.00 -6.53 -23.61
N ARG A 98 5.73 -6.01 -22.41
CA ARG A 98 5.99 -4.62 -21.99
C ARG A 98 7.23 -4.53 -21.10
N LYS A 99 7.90 -3.37 -21.04
CA LYS A 99 9.11 -3.20 -20.22
C LYS A 99 8.77 -3.31 -18.72
N PRO A 100 9.52 -4.10 -17.93
CA PRO A 100 9.20 -4.29 -16.51
C PRO A 100 9.16 -3.00 -15.68
N SER A 101 10.02 -2.04 -15.99
CA SER A 101 10.06 -0.71 -15.35
C SER A 101 8.80 0.12 -15.59
N GLU A 102 8.15 0.00 -16.75
CA GLU A 102 6.88 0.68 -17.03
C GLU A 102 5.76 0.10 -16.16
N TRP A 103 5.70 -1.24 -16.07
CA TRP A 103 4.77 -1.91 -15.16
C TRP A 103 4.99 -1.51 -13.70
N PHE A 104 6.25 -1.47 -13.28
CA PHE A 104 6.59 -1.16 -11.89
C PHE A 104 6.23 0.27 -11.52
N LYS A 105 6.42 1.22 -12.43
CA LYS A 105 6.03 2.62 -12.22
C LYS A 105 4.52 2.76 -12.05
N GLU A 106 3.73 2.07 -12.88
CA GLU A 106 2.27 2.04 -12.74
C GLU A 106 1.86 1.47 -11.38
N PHE A 107 2.47 0.35 -10.97
CA PHE A 107 2.21 -0.28 -9.68
C PHE A 107 2.52 0.62 -8.47
N VAL A 108 3.65 1.33 -8.49
CA VAL A 108 4.00 2.28 -7.41
C VAL A 108 2.97 3.43 -7.35
N ALA A 109 2.54 3.94 -8.49
CA ALA A 109 1.51 4.98 -8.54
C ALA A 109 0.14 4.48 -8.01
N GLU A 110 -0.20 3.21 -8.26
CA GLU A 110 -1.42 2.58 -7.71
C GLU A 110 -1.33 2.43 -6.18
N LEU A 111 -0.17 2.02 -5.64
CA LEU A 111 0.07 1.97 -4.19
C LEU A 111 -0.13 3.35 -3.54
N GLU A 112 0.47 4.40 -4.11
CA GLU A 112 0.32 5.77 -3.62
C GLU A 112 -1.14 6.24 -3.67
N SER A 113 -1.85 5.92 -4.75
CA SER A 113 -3.27 6.26 -4.91
C SER A 113 -4.13 5.59 -3.84
N VAL A 114 -3.93 4.30 -3.58
CA VAL A 114 -4.68 3.55 -2.57
C VAL A 114 -4.39 4.04 -1.15
N ARG A 115 -3.12 4.32 -0.84
CA ARG A 115 -2.73 4.99 0.42
C ARG A 115 -3.48 6.32 0.59
N GLY A 116 -3.53 7.15 -0.44
CA GLY A 116 -4.25 8.43 -0.38
C GLY A 116 -5.77 8.30 -0.19
N LEU A 117 -6.37 7.17 -0.59
CA LEU A 117 -7.77 6.86 -0.29
C LEU A 117 -7.95 6.42 1.17
N LEU A 118 -7.06 5.57 1.69
CA LEU A 118 -7.05 5.20 3.12
C LEU A 118 -6.90 6.42 4.03
N GLU A 119 -6.00 7.36 3.70
CA GLU A 119 -5.82 8.61 4.46
C GLU A 119 -7.12 9.44 4.51
N LYS A 120 -7.86 9.50 3.39
CA LYS A 120 -9.16 10.19 3.34
C LYS A 120 -10.21 9.49 4.20
N GLU A 121 -10.31 8.17 4.14
CA GLU A 121 -11.26 7.39 4.95
C GLU A 121 -10.96 7.54 6.45
N VAL A 122 -9.69 7.46 6.85
CA VAL A 122 -9.28 7.71 8.24
C VAL A 122 -9.71 9.11 8.68
N ALA A 123 -9.43 10.14 7.89
CA ALA A 123 -9.81 11.52 8.23
C ALA A 123 -11.34 11.71 8.30
N GLN A 124 -12.11 10.99 7.49
CA GLN A 124 -13.58 11.01 7.55
C GLN A 124 -14.09 10.31 8.81
N TRP A 125 -13.61 9.11 9.10
CA TRP A 125 -14.02 8.36 10.28
C TRP A 125 -13.61 9.04 11.57
N GLU A 126 -12.39 9.60 11.68
CA GLU A 126 -11.98 10.36 12.86
C GLU A 126 -12.96 11.47 13.18
N LYS A 127 -13.44 12.22 12.17
CA LYS A 127 -14.50 13.23 12.37
C LYS A 127 -15.78 12.60 12.93
N VAL A 128 -16.24 11.48 12.36
CA VAL A 128 -17.46 10.79 12.81
C VAL A 128 -17.34 10.27 14.25
N TYR A 129 -16.19 9.68 14.62
CA TYR A 129 -15.96 9.16 15.96
C TYR A 129 -15.72 10.26 17.00
N ASP A 130 -15.09 11.38 16.64
CA ASP A 130 -14.94 12.55 17.50
C ASP A 130 -16.27 13.26 17.76
N HIS A 131 -17.19 13.22 16.80
CA HIS A 131 -18.54 13.77 16.93
C HIS A 131 -19.54 12.81 17.60
N LYS A 132 -19.12 11.59 18.01
CA LYS A 132 -19.99 10.72 18.82
C LYS A 132 -20.27 11.43 20.15
N PRO A 133 -21.55 11.73 20.46
CA PRO A 133 -21.88 12.38 21.70
C PRO A 133 -21.45 11.54 22.90
N SER A 134 -21.05 12.21 23.98
CA SER A 134 -20.50 11.64 25.21
C SER A 134 -21.38 10.58 25.89
N PHE A 135 -22.68 10.50 25.56
CA PHE A 135 -23.63 9.54 26.13
C PHE A 135 -23.60 8.13 25.50
N LEU A 136 -22.71 7.87 24.53
CA LEU A 136 -22.39 6.51 24.06
C LEU A 136 -21.02 6.01 24.54
N ARG A 137 -20.28 6.82 25.31
CA ARG A 137 -19.07 6.39 26.03
C ARG A 137 -19.48 5.92 27.42
N ASP A 138 -20.09 4.74 27.53
CA ASP A 138 -20.05 3.92 28.74
C ASP A 138 -20.79 2.60 28.50
N LYS A 139 -20.03 1.51 28.44
CA LYS A 139 -20.30 0.22 29.08
C LYS A 139 -19.02 -0.59 29.16
#